data_AF-L0A9B7-F1
#
_entry.id   AF-L0A9B7-F1
#
_cell.length_a   1.000
_cell.length_b   1.000
_cell.length_c   1.000
_cell.angle_alpha   90.00
_cell.angle_beta   90.00
_cell.angle_gamma   90.00
#
_symmetry.space_group_name_H-M   'P 1'
#
loop_
_entity.id
_entity.type
_entity.pdbx_description
1 polymer ?
#
loop_
_entity_poly.entity_id
_entity_poly.type
_entity_poly.pdbx_seq_one_letter_code
_entity_poly.pdbx_strand_id
1 'polypeptide(L)'
;MKVIKLTYPFDEIFLIKIDDVSIDKKLLANLTKKFQPYTLIFSTPHDIEPCVIALVYTYVLEDIKYDSKISNISLKALLYLTKSKQISDAIESSRNFNGLAIVSINKQGIIDALKEIGYEIDNIEEETYNCKNLDGLTDITAYRLNELNL
;
A
#
# COMPACT_ATOMS: atom_id res chain seq x y z
N MET A 1 -9.26 -14.69 -9.06
CA MET A 1 -9.03 -13.58 -8.09
C MET A 1 -9.06 -12.26 -8.85
N LYS A 2 -9.56 -11.17 -8.26
CA LYS A 2 -9.64 -9.88 -8.94
C LYS A 2 -8.49 -8.96 -8.53
N VAL A 3 -7.84 -8.37 -9.51
CA VAL A 3 -6.86 -7.29 -9.33
C VAL A 3 -7.45 -6.00 -9.88
N ILE A 4 -7.40 -4.97 -9.05
CA ILE A 4 -7.82 -3.63 -9.39
C ILE A 4 -6.68 -2.96 -10.17
N LYS A 5 -7.01 -2.43 -11.34
CA LYS A 5 -6.11 -1.63 -12.17
C LYS A 5 -6.49 -0.17 -12.07
N LEU A 6 -5.58 0.67 -11.61
CA LEU A 6 -5.72 2.13 -11.52
C LEU A 6 -4.78 2.80 -12.51
N THR A 7 -5.28 3.77 -13.29
CA THR A 7 -4.50 4.42 -14.38
C THR A 7 -4.64 5.94 -14.43
N TYR A 8 -5.51 6.54 -13.59
CA TYR A 8 -5.63 7.99 -13.46
C TYR A 8 -6.19 8.34 -12.07
N PRO A 9 -5.63 9.32 -11.34
CA PRO A 9 -4.52 10.21 -11.71
C PRO A 9 -3.12 9.60 -11.54
N PHE A 10 -3.04 8.31 -11.25
CA PHE A 10 -1.78 7.61 -11.01
C PHE A 10 -1.16 7.05 -12.30
N ASP A 11 0.13 6.74 -12.26
CA ASP A 11 0.72 5.77 -13.19
C ASP A 11 -0.04 4.43 -13.08
N GLU A 12 0.13 3.54 -14.07
CA GLU A 12 -0.53 2.23 -14.04
C GLU A 12 -0.13 1.44 -12.79
N ILE A 13 -1.10 1.25 -11.89
CA ILE A 13 -0.95 0.54 -10.62
C ILE A 13 -1.91 -0.64 -10.58
N PHE A 14 -1.40 -1.78 -10.16
CA PHE A 14 -2.15 -2.97 -9.85
C PHE A 14 -2.27 -3.10 -8.34
N LEU A 15 -3.48 -3.37 -7.86
CA LEU A 15 -3.81 -3.47 -6.45
C LEU A 15 -4.68 -4.69 -6.21
N ILE A 16 -4.40 -5.42 -5.14
CA ILE A 16 -5.36 -6.34 -4.55
C ILE A 16 -5.53 -6.01 -3.07
N LYS A 17 -6.78 -6.09 -2.63
CA LYS A 17 -7.16 -6.08 -1.22
C LYS A 17 -7.59 -7.47 -0.81
N ILE A 18 -7.16 -7.89 0.37
CA ILE A 18 -7.61 -9.12 1.01
C ILE A 18 -8.10 -8.75 2.40
N ASP A 19 -9.36 -9.04 2.66
CA ASP A 19 -10.00 -8.72 3.92
C ASP A 19 -9.87 -9.88 4.92
N ASP A 20 -9.98 -9.55 6.22
CA ASP A 20 -9.93 -10.48 7.35
C ASP A 20 -8.67 -11.36 7.39
N VAL A 21 -7.53 -10.76 7.04
CA VAL A 21 -6.22 -11.40 7.06
C VAL A 21 -5.50 -11.08 8.36
N SER A 22 -5.23 -12.11 9.15
CA SER A 22 -4.31 -12.04 10.29
C SER A 22 -2.91 -12.47 9.85
N ILE A 23 -2.09 -11.50 9.45
CA ILE A 23 -0.67 -11.73 9.11
C ILE A 23 0.22 -11.16 10.21
N ASP A 24 1.24 -11.93 10.59
CA ASP A 24 2.28 -11.48 11.50
C ASP A 24 3.00 -10.23 10.94
N LYS A 25 3.10 -9.16 11.75
CA LYS A 25 3.68 -7.88 11.31
C LYS A 25 5.15 -8.00 10.90
N LYS A 26 5.90 -8.94 11.50
CA LYS A 26 7.31 -9.16 11.15
C LYS A 26 7.43 -9.91 9.82
N LEU A 27 6.55 -10.89 9.57
CA LEU A 27 6.40 -11.54 8.27
C LEU A 27 6.06 -10.52 7.18
N LEU A 28 5.07 -9.66 7.42
CA LEU A 28 4.69 -8.57 6.51
C LEU A 28 5.89 -7.68 6.16
N ALA A 29 6.64 -7.23 7.15
CA ALA A 29 7.81 -6.39 6.93
C ALA A 29 8.91 -7.09 6.12
N ASN A 30 9.12 -8.39 6.34
CA ASN A 30 10.07 -9.18 5.57
C ASN A 30 9.61 -9.39 4.12
N LEU A 31 8.33 -9.69 3.93
CA LEU A 31 7.71 -9.81 2.62
C LEU A 31 7.84 -8.52 1.84
N THR A 32 7.48 -7.38 2.43
CA THR A 32 7.65 -6.10 1.74
C THR A 32 9.09 -5.95 1.30
N LYS A 33 10.07 -6.08 2.21
CA LYS A 33 11.50 -5.93 1.91
C LYS A 33 11.98 -6.79 0.74
N LYS A 34 11.47 -8.02 0.62
CA LYS A 34 11.79 -8.94 -0.48
C LYS A 34 11.36 -8.39 -1.85
N PHE A 35 10.21 -7.70 -1.91
CA PHE A 35 9.62 -7.24 -3.16
C PHE A 35 9.77 -5.72 -3.43
N GLN A 36 10.51 -4.99 -2.58
CA GLN A 36 10.86 -3.58 -2.83
C GLN A 36 11.79 -3.45 -4.06
N PRO A 37 11.79 -2.30 -4.75
CA PRO A 37 10.99 -1.11 -4.48
C PRO A 37 9.59 -1.13 -5.13
N TYR A 38 9.36 -2.06 -6.06
CA TYR A 38 8.21 -1.97 -6.97
C TYR A 38 6.94 -2.63 -6.46
N THR A 39 6.99 -3.41 -5.39
CA THR A 39 5.79 -3.99 -4.78
C THR A 39 5.79 -3.68 -3.30
N LEU A 40 4.66 -3.14 -2.85
CA LEU A 40 4.40 -2.83 -1.46
C LEU A 40 3.32 -3.78 -0.94
N ILE A 41 3.62 -4.41 0.19
CA ILE A 41 2.72 -5.32 0.92
C ILE A 41 2.56 -4.74 2.32
N PHE A 42 1.34 -4.43 2.73
CA PHE A 42 1.11 -3.74 4.01
C PHE A 42 -0.30 -3.95 4.54
N SER A 43 -0.47 -3.80 5.85
CA SER A 43 -1.76 -3.94 6.53
C SER A 43 -2.58 -2.67 6.34
N THR A 44 -3.89 -2.83 6.18
CA THR A 44 -4.83 -1.74 5.94
C THR A 44 -6.09 -1.88 6.79
N PRO A 45 -6.85 -0.79 7.04
CA PRO A 45 -8.23 -0.91 7.48
C PRO A 45 -9.05 -1.74 6.47
N HIS A 46 -10.11 -2.42 6.94
CA HIS A 46 -11.04 -3.16 6.08
C HIS A 46 -11.65 -2.27 4.99
N ASP A 47 -12.26 -1.15 5.40
CA ASP A 47 -13.05 -0.27 4.52
C ASP A 47 -12.22 0.75 3.72
N ILE A 48 -10.90 0.54 3.60
CA ILE A 48 -10.07 1.52 2.90
C ILE A 48 -10.38 1.56 1.40
N GLU A 49 -10.51 2.76 0.85
CA GLU A 49 -10.76 2.95 -0.59
C GLU A 49 -9.51 2.61 -1.43
N PRO A 50 -9.64 1.90 -2.57
CA PRO A 50 -8.53 1.57 -3.46
C PRO A 50 -7.65 2.76 -3.87
N CYS A 51 -8.27 3.92 -4.09
CA CYS A 51 -7.57 5.14 -4.49
C CYS A 51 -6.65 5.68 -3.39
N VAL A 52 -7.05 5.52 -2.12
CA VAL A 52 -6.23 5.92 -0.97
C VAL A 52 -4.99 5.04 -0.91
N ILE A 53 -5.12 3.73 -1.14
CA ILE A 53 -3.97 2.81 -1.22
C ILE A 53 -3.04 3.19 -2.37
N ALA A 54 -3.59 3.45 -3.56
CA ALA A 54 -2.80 3.84 -4.73
C ALA A 54 -2.03 5.16 -4.51
N LEU A 55 -2.66 6.14 -3.84
CA LEU A 55 -2.00 7.40 -3.45
C LEU A 55 -0.84 7.16 -2.49
N VAL A 56 -1.08 6.40 -1.41
CA VAL A 56 -0.03 6.06 -0.44
C VAL A 56 1.15 5.39 -1.13
N TYR A 57 0.88 4.42 -2.01
CA TYR A 57 1.92 3.75 -2.78
C TYR A 57 2.72 4.72 -3.65
N THR A 58 2.04 5.61 -4.39
CA THR A 58 2.68 6.63 -5.23
C THR A 58 3.60 7.53 -4.42
N TYR A 59 3.13 8.03 -3.27
CA TYR A 59 3.93 8.88 -2.38
C TYR A 59 5.13 8.15 -1.78
N VAL A 60 4.97 6.88 -1.43
CA VAL A 60 6.08 6.05 -0.97
C VAL A 60 7.13 5.88 -2.07
N LEU A 61 6.73 5.59 -3.32
CA LEU A 61 7.66 5.48 -4.44
C LEU A 61 8.40 6.79 -4.72
N GLU A 62 7.70 7.90 -4.73
CA GLU A 62 8.30 9.23 -4.89
C GLU A 62 9.32 9.50 -3.77
N ASP A 63 8.94 9.29 -2.52
CA ASP A 63 9.83 9.54 -1.39
C ASP A 63 11.08 8.68 -1.42
N ILE A 64 11.00 7.40 -1.81
CA ILE A 64 12.19 6.53 -1.95
C ILE A 64 13.15 7.09 -3.02
N LYS A 65 12.61 7.68 -4.08
CA LYS A 65 13.42 8.27 -5.15
C LYS A 65 14.22 9.48 -4.67
N TYR A 66 13.71 10.21 -3.68
CA TYR A 66 14.31 11.46 -3.18
C TYR A 66 14.99 11.33 -1.81
N ASP A 67 14.64 10.34 -0.98
CA ASP A 67 15.17 10.12 0.36
C ASP A 67 15.73 8.70 0.53
N SER A 68 17.06 8.61 0.62
CA SER A 68 17.79 7.34 0.71
C SER A 68 17.77 6.70 2.11
N LYS A 69 17.11 7.30 3.11
CA LYS A 69 17.20 6.84 4.52
C LYS A 69 16.16 5.79 4.90
N ILE A 70 15.12 5.56 4.09
CA ILE A 70 14.05 4.62 4.45
C ILE A 70 14.38 3.23 3.92
N SER A 71 14.89 2.37 4.80
CA SER A 71 15.19 0.96 4.47
C SER A 71 13.95 0.04 4.44
N ASN A 72 12.77 0.55 4.84
CA ASN A 72 11.54 -0.23 4.83
C ASN A 72 10.32 0.60 4.41
N ILE A 73 9.92 0.44 3.16
CA ILE A 73 8.90 1.27 2.51
C ILE A 73 7.49 1.01 3.05
N SER A 74 7.22 -0.17 3.64
CA SER A 74 5.92 -0.44 4.28
C SER A 74 5.73 0.30 5.59
N LEU A 75 6.79 0.68 6.31
CA LEU A 75 6.67 1.57 7.46
C LEU A 75 6.30 2.99 7.03
N LYS A 76 6.84 3.46 5.89
CA LYS A 76 6.47 4.76 5.32
C LYS A 76 5.03 4.79 4.84
N ALA A 77 4.58 3.71 4.19
CA ALA A 77 3.17 3.54 3.84
C ALA A 77 2.26 3.60 5.07
N LEU A 78 2.69 2.98 6.17
CA LEU A 78 1.93 2.97 7.42
C LEU A 78 1.81 4.38 8.01
N LEU A 79 2.91 5.16 8.04
CA LEU A 79 2.90 6.56 8.49
C LEU A 79 1.87 7.39 7.71
N TYR A 80 1.80 7.20 6.39
CA TYR A 80 0.80 7.88 5.55
C TYR A 80 -0.62 7.46 5.87
N LEU A 81 -0.88 6.15 5.99
CA LEU A 81 -2.21 5.64 6.30
C LEU A 81 -2.73 6.10 7.66
N THR A 82 -1.87 6.11 8.67
CA THR A 82 -2.24 6.47 10.04
C THR A 82 -2.06 7.96 10.32
N LYS A 83 -1.54 8.72 9.34
CA LYS A 83 -1.24 10.16 9.45
C LYS A 83 -0.37 10.45 10.68
N SER A 84 0.56 9.55 11.00
CA SER A 84 1.36 9.59 12.22
C SER A 84 2.75 10.13 11.95
N LYS A 85 3.28 10.98 12.83
CA LYS A 85 4.65 11.52 12.67
C LYS A 85 5.74 10.55 13.12
N GLN A 86 5.39 9.59 13.99
CA GLN A 86 6.32 8.60 14.54
C GLN A 86 5.89 7.18 14.16
N ILE A 87 6.90 6.32 13.93
CA ILE A 87 6.67 4.91 13.55
C ILE A 87 5.96 4.15 14.67
N SER A 88 6.26 4.44 15.95
CA SER A 88 5.59 3.84 17.11
C SER A 88 4.08 4.03 17.05
N ASP A 89 3.65 5.27 16.77
CA ASP A 89 2.25 5.68 16.77
C ASP A 89 1.51 5.04 15.59
N ALA A 90 2.18 4.91 14.44
CA ALA A 90 1.66 4.22 13.27
C ALA A 90 1.47 2.71 13.53
N ILE A 91 2.43 2.08 14.20
CA ILE A 91 2.34 0.66 14.58
C ILE A 91 1.21 0.43 15.58
N GLU A 92 1.01 1.35 16.53
CA GLU A 92 -0.08 1.29 17.50
C GLU A 92 -1.44 1.49 16.83
N SER A 93 -1.58 2.53 16.01
CA SER A 93 -2.83 2.84 15.29
C SER A 93 -3.25 1.71 14.33
N SER A 94 -2.27 1.00 13.76
CA SER A 94 -2.50 -0.14 12.87
C SER A 94 -2.73 -1.48 13.58
N ARG A 95 -2.81 -1.53 14.91
CA ARG A 95 -3.06 -2.79 15.63
C ARG A 95 -4.36 -3.47 15.22
N ASN A 96 -5.38 -2.69 14.86
CA ASN A 96 -6.70 -3.19 14.48
C ASN A 96 -6.90 -3.30 12.97
N PHE A 97 -5.84 -3.13 12.17
CA PHE A 97 -5.93 -3.32 10.72
C PHE A 97 -6.03 -4.82 10.43
N ASN A 98 -7.18 -5.23 9.90
CA ASN A 98 -7.52 -6.61 9.54
C ASN A 98 -7.51 -6.83 8.02
N GLY A 99 -7.16 -5.82 7.22
CA GLY A 99 -6.97 -5.95 5.78
C GLY A 99 -5.50 -6.05 5.39
N LEU A 100 -5.25 -6.63 4.22
CA LEU A 100 -3.96 -6.65 3.55
C LEU A 100 -4.10 -6.00 2.18
N ALA A 101 -3.21 -5.07 1.85
CA ALA A 101 -3.06 -4.55 0.51
C ALA A 101 -1.72 -5.00 -0.09
N ILE A 102 -1.78 -5.48 -1.32
CA ILE A 102 -0.61 -5.73 -2.17
C ILE A 102 -0.77 -4.83 -3.38
N VAL A 103 0.22 -3.95 -3.60
CA VAL A 103 0.18 -2.95 -4.66
C VAL A 103 1.51 -2.92 -5.41
N SER A 104 1.45 -2.84 -6.74
CA SER A 104 2.63 -2.91 -7.61
C SER A 104 2.41 -2.15 -8.92
N ILE A 105 3.49 -1.67 -9.53
CA ILE A 105 3.47 -1.12 -10.90
C ILE A 105 3.26 -2.19 -11.98
N ASN A 106 3.30 -3.48 -11.63
CA ASN A 106 3.02 -4.55 -12.58
C ASN A 106 2.24 -5.71 -11.94
N LYS A 107 1.42 -6.38 -12.75
CA LYS A 107 0.60 -7.52 -12.31
C LYS A 107 1.42 -8.69 -11.76
N GLN A 108 2.61 -8.93 -12.31
CA GLN A 108 3.46 -10.06 -11.89
C GLN A 108 3.90 -9.92 -10.42
N GLY A 109 4.21 -8.70 -9.98
CA GLY A 109 4.56 -8.40 -8.59
C GLY A 109 3.43 -8.76 -7.61
N ILE A 110 2.17 -8.60 -8.02
CA ILE A 110 1.01 -9.04 -7.24
C ILE A 110 0.96 -10.56 -7.15
N ILE A 111 1.11 -11.24 -8.29
CA ILE A 111 1.08 -12.72 -8.38
C ILE A 111 2.17 -13.34 -7.51
N ASP A 112 3.39 -12.86 -7.61
CA ASP A 112 4.54 -13.41 -6.88
C ASP A 112 4.39 -13.19 -5.37
N ALA A 113 3.92 -12.02 -4.96
CA ALA A 113 3.64 -11.72 -3.55
C ALA A 113 2.55 -12.64 -2.98
N LEU A 114 1.46 -12.86 -3.72
CA LEU A 114 0.36 -13.73 -3.31
C LEU A 114 0.78 -15.20 -3.18
N LYS A 115 1.60 -15.70 -4.12
CA LYS A 115 2.17 -17.05 -4.04
C LYS A 115 3.03 -17.23 -2.79
N GLU A 116 3.83 -16.21 -2.45
CA GLU A 116 4.69 -16.23 -1.26
C GLU A 116 3.88 -16.32 0.04
N ILE A 117 2.67 -15.71 0.07
CA ILE A 117 1.76 -15.81 1.22
C ILE A 117 0.81 -17.01 1.14
N GLY A 118 1.05 -17.95 0.22
CA GLY A 118 0.37 -19.24 0.16
C GLY A 118 -0.94 -19.26 -0.63
N TYR A 119 -1.22 -18.25 -1.43
CA TYR A 119 -2.38 -18.28 -2.33
C TYR A 119 -2.03 -18.98 -3.64
N GLU A 120 -2.82 -19.99 -4.00
CA GLU A 120 -2.79 -20.59 -5.34
C GLU A 120 -3.53 -19.68 -6.32
N ILE A 121 -2.87 -19.36 -7.44
CA ILE A 121 -3.40 -18.44 -8.45
C ILE A 121 -3.44 -19.13 -9.80
N ASP A 122 -4.64 -19.57 -10.16
CA ASP A 122 -4.90 -20.16 -11.47
C ASP A 122 -5.35 -19.11 -12.49
N ASN A 123 -6.06 -18.06 -12.04
CA ASN A 123 -6.52 -16.98 -12.90
C ASN A 123 -6.69 -15.65 -12.16
N ILE A 124 -6.19 -14.56 -12.77
CA ILE A 124 -6.38 -13.19 -12.31
C ILE A 124 -7.14 -12.38 -13.35
N GLU A 125 -8.32 -11.93 -12.95
CA GLU A 125 -9.13 -10.96 -13.70
C GLU A 125 -8.74 -9.55 -13.30
N GLU A 126 -8.74 -8.64 -14.28
CA GLU A 126 -8.45 -7.23 -14.07
C GLU A 126 -9.76 -6.42 -14.08
N GLU A 127 -9.90 -5.54 -13.10
CA GLU A 127 -11.01 -4.62 -13.01
C GLU A 127 -10.46 -3.19 -12.97
N THR A 128 -10.80 -2.37 -13.98
CA THR A 128 -10.39 -0.96 -14.00
C THR A 128 -11.20 -0.18 -12.98
N TYR A 129 -10.51 0.54 -12.10
CA TYR A 129 -11.13 1.38 -11.09
C TYR A 129 -10.75 2.84 -11.30
N ASN A 130 -11.78 3.69 -11.39
CA ASN A 130 -11.62 5.13 -11.56
C ASN A 130 -11.85 5.84 -10.23
N CYS A 131 -10.86 6.61 -9.78
CA CYS A 131 -10.94 7.40 -8.56
C CYS A 131 -11.88 8.58 -8.73
N LYS A 132 -13.13 8.43 -8.27
CA LYS A 132 -14.17 9.46 -8.35
C LYS A 132 -14.35 10.23 -7.04
N ASN A 133 -14.06 9.60 -5.90
CA ASN A 133 -14.09 10.24 -4.59
C ASN A 133 -12.65 10.57 -4.16
N LEU A 134 -12.40 11.83 -3.82
CA LEU A 134 -11.07 12.34 -3.44
C LEU A 134 -10.99 12.73 -1.96
N ASP A 135 -12.07 12.55 -1.18
CA ASP A 135 -12.13 13.01 0.20
C ASP A 135 -11.02 12.39 1.07
N GLY A 136 -10.81 11.07 0.96
CA GLY A 136 -9.72 10.36 1.65
C GLY A 136 -8.31 10.69 1.14
N LEU A 137 -8.20 11.24 -0.08
CA LEU A 137 -6.93 11.65 -0.68
C LEU A 137 -6.44 12.97 -0.09
N THR A 138 -7.39 13.90 0.15
CA THR A 138 -7.09 15.26 0.63
C THR A 138 -6.35 15.24 1.97
N ASP A 139 -6.78 14.38 2.90
CA ASP A 139 -6.15 14.23 4.22
C ASP A 139 -4.71 13.72 4.14
N ILE A 140 -4.46 12.69 3.31
CA ILE A 140 -3.13 12.09 3.16
C ILE A 140 -2.19 13.04 2.44
N THR A 141 -2.68 13.73 1.40
CA THR A 141 -1.93 14.77 0.71
C THR A 141 -1.56 15.92 1.66
N ALA A 142 -2.50 16.41 2.47
CA ALA A 142 -2.24 17.46 3.45
C ALA A 142 -1.20 17.03 4.50
N TYR A 143 -1.31 15.79 5.00
CA TYR A 143 -0.32 15.23 5.91
C TYR A 143 1.09 15.18 5.27
N ARG A 144 1.21 14.70 4.03
CA ARG A 144 2.51 14.64 3.32
C ARG A 144 3.12 16.02 3.14
N LEU A 145 2.32 17.01 2.72
CA LEU A 145 2.80 18.38 2.52
C LEU A 145 3.34 18.99 3.81
N ASN A 146 2.67 18.76 4.94
CA ASN A 146 3.14 19.23 6.25
C ASN A 146 4.48 18.60 6.66
N GLU A 147 4.73 17.33 6.32
CA GLU A 147 6.02 16.67 6.59
C GLU A 147 7.15 17.24 5.72
N LEU A 148 6.84 17.80 4.55
CA LEU A 148 7.82 18.40 3.64
C LEU A 148 8.22 19.84 4.02
N ASN A 149 7.65 20.42 5.10
CA ASN A 149 7.87 21.82 5.52
C ASN A 149 7.71 22.85 4.38
N LEU A 150 6.65 22.70 3.58
CA LEU A 150 6.23 23.74 2.61
C LEU A 150 5.40 24.84 3.27
#